data_AF-A0A0K2RS03-F1
#
_entry.id   AF-A0A0K2RS03-F1
#
_cell.length_a   1.000
_cell.length_b   1.000
_cell.length_c   1.000
_cell.angle_alpha   90.00
_cell.angle_beta   90.00
_cell.angle_gamma   90.00
#
_symmetry.space_group_name_H-M   'P 1'
#
loop_
_entity.id
_entity.type
_entity.pdbx_description
1 polymer ?
#
loop_
_entity_poly.entity_id
_entity_poly.type
_entity_poly.pdbx_seq_one_letter_code
_entity_poly.pdbx_strand_id
1 'polypeptide(L)'
;MTSRDAAIIQAVDQFGQLTSGHIWHCYFDNTNKFSMQRVLQRLVTLKLLARVERRLVGGNGGGSGQYVYQLGAAGHDFLGKRGKYVPQHRTVKQHMLEIADAYSEFYTAELDGKIRILNFLTEPDSHMDIQGTKVRPDLFMEYELVGQGEGAVFG
;
A
#
# COMPACT_ATOMS: atom_id res chain seq x y z
N MET A 1 1.82 20.05 2.51
CA MET A 1 1.75 18.57 2.50
C MET A 1 0.55 18.17 3.33
N THR A 2 -0.27 17.24 2.85
CA THR A 2 -1.53 16.82 3.49
C THR A 2 -1.36 15.50 4.26
N SER A 3 -2.30 15.17 5.16
CA SER A 3 -2.27 13.88 5.86
C SER A 3 -2.32 12.68 4.90
N ARG A 4 -3.03 12.80 3.77
CA ARG A 4 -3.05 11.79 2.71
C ARG A 4 -1.68 11.62 2.05
N ASP A 5 -0.97 12.73 1.79
CA ASP A 5 0.37 12.66 1.19
C ASP A 5 1.33 11.87 2.09
N ALA A 6 1.30 12.13 3.41
CA ALA A 6 2.11 11.40 4.39
C ALA A 6 1.73 9.92 4.47
N ALA A 7 0.43 9.60 4.48
CA ALA A 7 -0.07 8.22 4.48
C ALA A 7 0.39 7.43 3.23
N ILE A 8 0.35 8.06 2.04
CA ILE A 8 0.84 7.44 0.81
C ILE A 8 2.36 7.19 0.90
N ILE A 9 3.14 8.14 1.42
CA ILE A 9 4.60 7.97 1.56
C ILE A 9 4.94 6.82 2.51
N GLN A 10 4.26 6.75 3.66
CA GLN A 10 4.43 5.66 4.63
C GLN A 10 4.05 4.31 4.03
N ALA A 11 2.93 4.24 3.31
CA ALA A 11 2.49 3.02 2.66
C ALA A 11 3.47 2.53 1.60
N VAL A 12 3.96 3.43 0.74
CA VAL A 12 4.96 3.06 -0.28
C VAL A 12 6.25 2.56 0.36
N ASP A 13 6.65 3.14 1.49
CA ASP A 13 7.80 2.65 2.25
C ASP A 13 7.56 1.26 2.86
N GLN A 14 6.38 1.06 3.45
CA GLN A 14 5.99 -0.18 4.10
C GLN A 14 5.89 -1.35 3.09
N PHE A 15 5.18 -1.16 1.97
CA PHE A 15 5.08 -2.18 0.92
C PHE A 15 6.33 -2.27 0.02
N GLY A 16 7.24 -1.30 0.11
CA GLY A 16 8.38 -1.12 -0.79
C GLY A 16 7.99 -0.63 -2.19
N GLN A 17 6.98 -1.23 -2.81
CA GLN A 17 6.43 -0.83 -4.11
C GLN A 17 4.90 -0.86 -4.13
N LEU A 18 4.30 0.18 -4.70
CA LEU A 18 2.86 0.23 -4.94
C LEU A 18 2.54 0.68 -6.36
N THR A 19 1.47 0.12 -6.93
CA THR A 19 0.93 0.60 -8.21
C THR A 19 0.07 1.84 -8.00
N SER A 20 -0.12 2.63 -9.07
CA SER A 20 -1.15 3.68 -9.08
C SER A 20 -2.54 3.14 -8.72
N GLY A 21 -2.85 1.88 -9.05
CA GLY A 21 -4.12 1.22 -8.74
C GLY A 21 -4.31 0.97 -7.24
N HIS A 22 -3.28 0.48 -6.55
CA HIS A 22 -3.34 0.27 -5.09
C HIS A 22 -3.50 1.61 -4.37
N ILE A 23 -2.73 2.62 -4.78
CA ILE A 23 -2.81 3.95 -4.17
C ILE A 23 -4.19 4.57 -4.40
N TRP A 24 -4.74 4.42 -5.61
CA TRP A 24 -6.08 4.86 -5.95
C TRP A 24 -7.13 4.21 -5.04
N HIS A 25 -7.08 2.89 -4.91
CA HIS A 25 -8.05 2.11 -4.16
C HIS A 25 -8.02 2.40 -2.65
N CYS A 26 -6.83 2.47 -2.05
CA CYS A 26 -6.67 2.57 -0.60
C CYS A 26 -6.70 4.00 -0.04
N TYR A 27 -6.39 5.02 -0.85
CA TYR A 27 -6.20 6.40 -0.35
C TYR A 27 -7.08 7.45 -1.04
N PHE A 28 -7.82 7.07 -2.08
CA PHE A 28 -8.75 7.94 -2.77
C PHE A 28 -10.16 7.33 -2.75
N ASP A 29 -11.14 8.21 -2.68
CA ASP A 29 -12.57 7.93 -2.57
C ASP A 29 -13.22 7.49 -3.91
N ASN A 30 -12.42 6.95 -4.83
CA ASN A 30 -12.85 6.50 -6.16
C ASN A 30 -13.56 7.55 -7.06
N THR A 31 -13.60 8.84 -6.68
CA THR A 31 -14.37 9.88 -7.38
C THR A 31 -13.59 10.65 -8.45
N ASN A 32 -12.30 11.00 -8.23
CA ASN A 32 -11.50 11.81 -9.16
C ASN A 32 -10.05 11.33 -9.43
N LYS A 33 -9.84 10.57 -10.52
CA LYS A 33 -8.51 10.06 -10.94
C LYS A 33 -7.49 11.15 -11.26
N PHE A 34 -7.94 12.32 -11.73
CA PHE A 34 -7.05 13.45 -12.00
C PHE A 34 -6.44 14.03 -10.72
N SER A 35 -7.19 13.97 -9.60
CA SER A 35 -6.69 14.38 -8.29
C SER A 35 -5.50 13.52 -7.86
N MET A 36 -5.63 12.20 -7.98
CA MET A 36 -4.55 11.26 -7.68
C MET A 36 -3.32 11.51 -8.56
N GLN A 37 -3.50 11.65 -9.88
CA GLN A 37 -2.37 11.88 -10.78
C GLN A 37 -1.58 13.14 -10.42
N ARG A 38 -2.27 14.23 -10.07
CA ARG A 38 -1.61 15.47 -9.60
C ARG A 38 -0.84 15.26 -8.30
N VAL A 39 -1.43 14.54 -7.34
CA VAL A 39 -0.76 14.20 -6.07
C VAL A 39 0.50 13.38 -6.32
N LEU A 40 0.39 12.28 -7.08
CA LEU A 40 1.53 11.41 -7.39
C LEU A 40 2.61 12.13 -8.19
N GLN A 41 2.22 12.98 -9.16
CA GLN A 41 3.17 13.80 -9.89
C GLN A 41 3.91 14.76 -8.96
N ARG A 42 3.19 15.44 -8.06
CA ARG A 42 3.79 16.34 -7.07
C ARG A 42 4.77 15.60 -6.15
N LEU A 43 4.39 14.44 -5.61
CA LEU A 43 5.25 13.65 -4.73
C LEU A 43 6.51 13.17 -5.45
N VAL A 44 6.41 12.81 -6.73
CA VAL A 44 7.57 12.47 -7.56
C VAL A 44 8.46 13.67 -7.84
N THR A 45 7.88 14.83 -8.19
CA THR A 45 8.63 16.07 -8.41
C THR A 45 9.41 16.50 -7.17
N LEU A 46 8.82 16.32 -5.99
CA LEU A 46 9.47 16.59 -4.70
C LEU A 46 10.46 15.51 -4.27
N LYS A 47 10.67 14.47 -5.08
CA LYS A 47 11.53 13.30 -4.77
C LYS A 47 11.10 12.56 -3.50
N LEU A 48 9.85 12.73 -3.06
CA LEU A 48 9.25 11.97 -1.97
C LEU A 48 8.94 10.54 -2.42
N LEU A 49 8.52 10.40 -3.68
CA LEU A 49 8.37 9.12 -4.37
C LEU A 49 9.28 9.07 -5.60
N ALA A 50 9.61 7.88 -6.04
CA ALA A 50 10.29 7.61 -7.30
C ALA A 50 9.47 6.63 -8.15
N ARG A 51 9.46 6.84 -9.48
CA ARG A 51 8.86 5.87 -10.41
C ARG A 51 9.88 4.82 -10.78
N VAL A 52 9.51 3.55 -10.65
CA VAL A 52 10.38 2.42 -11.02
C VAL A 52 10.22 2.11 -12.50
N GLU A 53 8.98 1.83 -12.91
CA GLU A 53 8.66 1.49 -14.29
C GLU A 53 7.19 1.77 -14.59
N ARG A 54 6.86 1.83 -15.88
CA ARG A 54 5.48 1.79 -16.36
C ARG A 54 5.13 0.34 -16.62
N ARG A 55 4.26 -0.25 -15.79
CA ARG A 55 3.69 -1.58 -16.03
C ARG A 55 2.84 -1.49 -17.31
N LEU A 56 3.30 -2.14 -18.37
CA LEU A 56 2.50 -2.45 -19.54
C LEU A 56 1.54 -3.57 -19.13
N VAL A 57 0.30 -3.23 -18.80
CA VAL A 57 -0.71 -4.24 -18.47
C VAL A 57 -1.09 -4.96 -19.77
N GLY A 58 -0.63 -6.20 -19.94
CA GLY A 58 -1.29 -7.19 -20.77
C GLY A 58 -2.43 -7.80 -19.96
N GLY A 59 -3.68 -7.51 -20.34
CA GLY A 59 -4.86 -8.05 -19.66
C GLY A 59 -6.09 -7.16 -19.81
N ASN A 60 -6.86 -7.41 -20.87
CA ASN A 60 -8.28 -7.12 -21.13
C ASN A 60 -9.04 -6.00 -20.37
N GLY A 61 -8.44 -4.82 -20.21
CA GLY A 61 -9.15 -3.64 -19.73
C GLY A 61 -8.34 -2.38 -20.01
N GLY A 62 -8.54 -1.80 -21.20
CA GLY A 62 -7.85 -0.59 -21.63
C GLY A 62 -7.98 0.56 -20.61
N GLY A 63 -6.86 1.19 -20.28
CA GLY A 63 -6.87 2.45 -19.52
C GLY A 63 -5.56 2.74 -18.81
N SER A 64 -4.74 3.62 -19.41
CA SER A 64 -3.59 4.31 -18.79
C SER A 64 -2.61 3.43 -18.01
N GLY A 65 -1.51 3.02 -18.67
CA GLY A 65 -0.45 2.19 -18.07
C GLY A 65 -0.15 2.51 -16.61
N GLN A 66 -0.22 1.49 -15.77
CA GLN A 66 -0.04 1.57 -14.32
C GLN A 66 1.42 1.91 -14.03
N TYR A 67 1.68 2.95 -13.24
CA TYR A 67 3.03 3.25 -12.77
C TYR A 67 3.27 2.55 -11.44
N VAL A 68 4.50 2.06 -11.24
CA VAL A 68 4.97 1.54 -9.95
C VAL A 68 5.79 2.61 -9.26
N TYR A 69 5.46 2.87 -8.00
CA TYR A 69 6.10 3.87 -7.15
C TYR A 69 6.87 3.18 -6.03
N GLN A 70 8.03 3.73 -5.69
CA GLN A 70 8.82 3.37 -4.52
C GLN A 70 9.24 4.64 -3.76
N LEU A 71 9.78 4.48 -2.55
CA LEU A 71 10.23 5.62 -1.77
C LEU A 71 11.36 6.36 -2.49
N GLY A 72 11.28 7.70 -2.54
CA GLY A 72 12.31 8.56 -3.10
C GLY A 72 13.30 9.05 -2.04
N ALA A 73 14.37 9.73 -2.48
CA ALA A 73 15.41 10.24 -1.59
C ALA A 73 14.88 11.21 -0.53
N ALA A 74 14.06 12.18 -0.94
CA ALA A 74 13.46 13.11 0.01
C ALA A 74 12.40 12.43 0.89
N GLY A 75 11.78 11.33 0.42
CA GLY A 75 10.85 10.53 1.19
C GLY A 75 11.55 9.79 2.33
N HIS A 76 12.74 9.25 2.06
CA HIS A 76 13.61 8.64 3.06
C HIS A 76 13.98 9.61 4.18
N ASP A 77 14.36 10.84 3.82
CA ASP A 77 14.67 11.90 4.78
C ASP A 77 13.41 12.35 5.52
N PHE A 78 12.27 12.46 4.82
CA PHE A 78 10.98 12.83 5.40
C PHE A 78 10.52 11.83 6.47
N LEU A 79 10.78 10.53 6.28
CA LEU A 79 10.49 9.49 7.25
C LEU A 79 11.55 9.39 8.36
N GLY A 80 12.58 10.24 8.35
CA GLY A 80 13.65 10.24 9.36
C GLY A 80 14.50 8.97 9.35
N LYS A 81 14.54 8.24 8.22
CA LYS A 81 15.31 7.00 8.12
C LYS A 81 16.81 7.27 8.22
N ARG A 82 17.51 6.47 9.03
CA ARG A 82 18.95 6.59 9.22
C ARG A 82 19.72 6.01 8.03
N GLY A 83 20.78 6.70 7.62
CA GLY A 83 21.67 6.25 6.54
C GLY A 83 21.43 6.97 5.21
N LYS A 84 22.28 6.68 4.22
CA LYS A 84 22.16 7.27 2.89
C LYS A 84 21.04 6.56 2.13
N TYR A 85 20.16 7.34 1.51
CA TYR A 85 19.15 6.79 0.60
C TYR A 85 19.82 5.96 -0.51
N VAL A 86 19.38 4.71 -0.62
CA VAL A 86 19.67 3.81 -1.74
C VAL A 86 18.31 3.42 -2.34
N PRO A 87 18.10 3.58 -3.66
CA PRO A 87 16.89 3.09 -4.29
C PRO A 87 16.70 1.61 -3.96
N GLN A 88 15.59 1.27 -3.30
CA GLN A 88 15.34 -0.09 -2.82
C GLN A 88 15.35 -1.08 -4.00
N HIS A 89 14.72 -0.70 -5.12
CA HIS A 89 14.62 -1.56 -6.29
C HIS A 89 14.83 -0.78 -7.59
N ARG A 90 15.50 -1.42 -8.55
CA ARG A 90 15.71 -0.89 -9.91
C ARG A 90 14.67 -1.40 -10.91
N THR A 91 13.94 -2.46 -10.55
CA THR A 91 12.92 -3.11 -11.36
C THR A 91 11.67 -3.33 -10.52
N VAL A 92 10.55 -3.57 -11.18
CA VAL A 92 9.32 -3.98 -10.49
C VAL A 92 9.53 -5.34 -9.83
N LYS A 93 9.09 -5.47 -8.57
CA LYS A 93 9.10 -6.70 -7.79
C LYS A 93 7.68 -7.21 -7.67
N GLN A 94 7.37 -8.24 -8.46
CA GLN A 94 6.01 -8.80 -8.56
C GLN A 94 5.47 -9.26 -7.20
N HIS A 95 6.32 -9.90 -6.39
CA HIS A 95 6.01 -10.31 -5.01
C HIS A 95 5.51 -9.17 -4.12
N MET A 96 6.11 -7.98 -4.20
CA MET A 96 5.65 -6.81 -3.42
C MET A 96 4.29 -6.31 -3.88
N LEU A 97 4.00 -6.44 -5.18
CA LEU A 97 2.69 -6.09 -5.71
C LEU A 97 1.63 -7.09 -5.25
N GLU A 98 1.95 -8.38 -5.18
CA GLU A 98 1.04 -9.44 -4.69
C GLU A 98 0.67 -9.23 -3.21
N ILE A 99 1.63 -8.80 -2.38
CA ILE A 99 1.36 -8.42 -0.98
C ILE A 99 0.37 -7.24 -0.92
N ALA A 100 0.57 -6.24 -1.77
CA ALA A 100 -0.30 -5.07 -1.83
C ALA A 100 -1.69 -5.39 -2.42
N ASP A 101 -1.77 -6.34 -3.36
CA ASP A 101 -3.04 -6.88 -3.88
C ASP A 101 -3.82 -7.55 -2.75
N ALA A 102 -3.17 -8.43 -1.97
CA ALA A 102 -3.78 -9.07 -0.80
C ALA A 102 -4.29 -8.04 0.20
N TYR A 103 -3.49 -7.03 0.57
CA TYR A 103 -3.93 -5.95 1.46
C TYR A 103 -5.14 -5.19 0.91
N SER A 104 -5.19 -4.95 -0.40
CA SER A 104 -6.31 -4.25 -1.05
C SER A 104 -7.63 -5.03 -0.95
N GLU A 105 -7.59 -6.35 -0.92
CA GLU A 105 -8.77 -7.20 -0.68
C GLU A 105 -9.29 -7.02 0.76
N PHE A 106 -8.41 -7.03 1.76
CA PHE A 106 -8.79 -6.75 3.15
C PHE A 106 -9.32 -5.33 3.33
N TYR A 107 -8.70 -4.34 2.68
CA TYR A 107 -9.19 -2.96 2.71
C TYR A 107 -10.59 -2.85 2.10
N THR A 108 -10.88 -3.61 1.05
CA THR A 108 -12.24 -3.69 0.48
C THR A 108 -13.22 -4.29 1.48
N ALA A 109 -12.84 -5.35 2.18
CA ALA A 109 -13.68 -5.95 3.22
C ALA A 109 -13.93 -4.99 4.41
N GLU A 110 -12.96 -4.13 4.72
CA GLU A 110 -13.11 -3.07 5.72
C GLU A 110 -14.07 -1.97 5.24
N LEU A 111 -13.95 -1.51 3.99
CA LEU A 111 -14.90 -0.57 3.39
C LEU A 111 -16.33 -1.12 3.36
N ASP A 112 -16.48 -2.42 3.12
CA ASP A 112 -17.76 -3.13 3.17
C ASP A 112 -18.29 -3.30 4.61
N GLY A 113 -17.53 -2.87 5.64
CA GLY A 113 -17.88 -2.98 7.04
C GLY A 113 -17.90 -4.42 7.56
N LYS A 114 -17.25 -5.35 6.88
CA LYS A 114 -17.18 -6.78 7.28
C LYS A 114 -16.09 -7.02 8.32
N ILE A 115 -15.00 -6.28 8.19
CA ILE A 115 -13.84 -6.37 9.09
C ILE A 115 -13.39 -4.97 9.49
N ARG A 116 -12.52 -4.90 10.48
CA ARG A 116 -11.74 -3.70 10.81
C ARG A 116 -10.28 -4.08 10.88
N ILE A 117 -9.43 -3.40 10.10
CA ILE A 117 -7.99 -3.66 10.12
C ILE A 117 -7.40 -2.95 11.34
N LEU A 118 -6.81 -3.72 12.25
CA LEU A 118 -6.21 -3.18 13.48
C LEU A 118 -4.74 -2.83 13.26
N ASN A 119 -4.02 -3.70 12.57
CA ASN A 119 -2.60 -3.52 12.28
C ASN A 119 -2.19 -4.36 11.07
N PHE A 120 -1.14 -3.94 10.36
CA PHE A 120 -0.49 -4.79 9.36
C PHE A 120 1.02 -4.50 9.31
N LEU A 121 1.81 -5.53 9.05
CA LEU A 121 3.26 -5.48 8.93
C LEU A 121 3.69 -6.20 7.65
N THR A 122 4.67 -5.65 6.96
CA THR A 122 5.26 -6.17 5.73
C THR A 122 6.75 -6.42 5.96
N GLU A 123 7.41 -7.16 5.07
CA GLU A 123 8.85 -7.38 5.20
C GLU A 123 9.64 -6.04 5.22
N PRO A 124 10.69 -5.91 6.06
CA PRO A 124 11.28 -6.93 6.93
C PRO A 124 10.67 -6.97 8.35
N ASP A 125 9.71 -6.09 8.65
CA ASP A 125 9.16 -5.90 10.00
C ASP A 125 8.15 -6.98 10.39
N SER A 126 7.69 -7.78 9.43
CA SER A 126 6.84 -8.95 9.63
C SER A 126 7.57 -10.18 10.20
N HIS A 127 8.91 -10.16 10.29
CA HIS A 127 9.68 -11.25 10.88
C HIS A 127 9.45 -11.31 12.39
N MET A 128 8.79 -12.37 12.86
CA MET A 128 8.48 -12.57 14.28
C MET A 128 9.07 -13.87 14.79
N ASP A 129 9.43 -13.88 16.07
CA ASP A 129 9.73 -15.11 16.81
C ASP A 129 8.51 -15.46 17.65
N ILE A 130 7.75 -16.46 17.21
CA ILE A 130 6.56 -16.94 17.92
C ILE A 130 6.94 -18.25 18.61
N GLN A 131 7.07 -18.21 19.94
CA GLN A 131 7.41 -19.37 20.78
C GLN A 131 8.67 -20.12 20.35
N GLY A 132 9.72 -19.41 19.92
CA GLY A 132 10.98 -20.02 19.46
C GLY A 132 10.96 -20.43 18.00
N THR A 133 9.84 -20.25 17.29
CA THR A 133 9.71 -20.47 15.85
C THR A 133 9.78 -19.13 15.13
N LYS A 134 10.83 -18.96 14.31
CA LYS A 134 10.96 -17.81 13.42
C LYS A 134 9.97 -17.94 12.27
N VAL A 135 8.93 -17.13 12.30
CA VAL A 135 8.02 -16.97 11.16
C VAL A 135 8.44 -15.73 10.37
N ARG A 136 8.49 -15.88 9.05
CA ARG A 136 8.82 -14.80 8.12
C ARG A 136 7.70 -14.66 7.09
N PRO A 137 6.51 -14.23 7.53
CA PRO A 137 5.41 -13.98 6.62
C PRO A 137 5.72 -12.73 5.79
N ASP A 138 5.37 -12.75 4.52
CA ASP A 138 5.49 -11.58 3.65
C ASP A 138 4.55 -10.43 4.06
N LEU A 139 3.42 -10.80 4.67
CA LEU A 139 2.39 -9.92 5.22
C LEU A 139 1.85 -10.53 6.52
N PHE A 140 1.89 -9.76 7.59
CA PHE A 140 1.14 -10.02 8.81
C PHE A 140 -0.01 -9.03 8.89
N MET A 141 -1.22 -9.50 9.19
CA MET A 141 -2.38 -8.63 9.36
C MET A 141 -3.18 -9.05 10.58
N GLU A 142 -3.49 -8.07 11.41
CA GLU A 142 -4.39 -8.19 12.54
C GLU A 142 -5.69 -7.47 12.21
N TYR A 143 -6.81 -8.18 12.33
CA TYR A 143 -8.13 -7.65 12.02
C TYR A 143 -9.16 -8.15 13.03
N GLU A 144 -10.21 -7.37 13.19
CA GLU A 144 -11.40 -7.72 13.96
C GLU A 144 -12.56 -7.97 13.00
N LEU A 145 -13.38 -8.99 13.30
CA LEU A 145 -14.65 -9.19 12.60
C LEU A 145 -15.67 -8.20 13.16
N VAL A 146 -16.25 -7.38 12.30
CA VAL A 146 -17.37 -6.53 12.70
C VAL A 146 -18.59 -7.44 12.73
N GLY A 147 -19.00 -7.83 13.94
CA GLY A 147 -20.17 -8.69 14.12
C GLY A 147 -21.38 -8.11 13.38
N GLN A 148 -21.91 -8.85 12.42
CA GLN A 148 -23.29 -8.61 11.97
C GLN A 148 -24.16 -8.69 13.22
N GLY A 149 -24.80 -7.58 13.57
CA GLY A 149 -25.65 -7.51 14.75
C GLY A 149 -26.61 -8.68 14.81
N GLU A 150 -26.76 -9.26 16.00
CA GLU A 150 -27.91 -10.04 16.39
C GLU A 150 -29.19 -9.35 15.91
N GLY A 151 -29.96 -10.03 15.06
CA GLY A 151 -31.10 -9.43 14.39
C GLY A 151 -31.98 -10.44 13.66
N ALA A 152 -32.24 -11.59 14.26
CA ALA A 152 -33.41 -12.41 13.92
C ALA A 152 -33.99 -13.01 15.20
N VAL A 153 -34.61 -12.14 16.01
CA VAL A 153 -35.62 -12.59 16.97
C VAL A 153 -36.79 -13.07 16.12
N PHE A 154 -36.99 -14.39 16.09
CA PHE A 154 -38.22 -14.98 15.57
C PHE A 154 -39.37 -14.58 16.51
N GLY A 155 -40.26 -13.73 16.01
CA GLY A 155 -41.59 -13.51 16.58
C GLY A 155 -42.60 -14.47 15.97
#